data_AF-A0A6V7LG25-F1
#
_entry.id   AF-A0A6V7LG25-F1
#
_cell.length_a   1.000
_cell.length_b   1.000
_cell.length_c   1.000
_cell.angle_alpha   90.00
_cell.angle_beta   90.00
_cell.angle_gamma   90.00
#
_symmetry.space_group_name_H-M   'P 1'
#
loop_
_entity.id
_entity.type
_entity.pdbx_description
1 polymer ?
#
loop_
_entity_poly.entity_id
_entity_poly.type
_entity_poly.pdbx_seq_one_letter_code
_entity_poly.pdbx_strand_id
1 'polypeptide(L)' 'TSTAVGSVLYQLALHQDKQENLYKEVASILPKGDMQIDRKHLDSLKYVKACIRETL' A
#
# COMPACT_ATOMS: atom_id res chain seq x y z
N THR A 1 6.04 14.80 3.72
CA THR A 1 5.81 13.34 3.81
C THR A 1 4.67 12.99 4.75
N SER A 2 4.49 13.65 5.90
CA SER A 2 3.38 13.36 6.83
C SER A 2 1.97 13.64 6.25
N THR A 3 1.78 14.75 5.54
CA THR A 3 0.49 15.12 4.92
C THR A 3 0.07 14.16 3.80
N ALA A 4 1.02 13.74 2.96
CA ALA A 4 0.76 12.79 1.88
C ALA A 4 0.27 11.43 2.41
N VAL A 5 0.88 10.92 3.48
CA VAL A 5 0.44 9.66 4.10
C VAL A 5 -0.97 9.81 4.69
N GLY A 6 -1.26 10.93 5.35
CA GLY A 6 -2.59 11.23 5.86
C GLY A 6 -3.66 11.27 4.76
N SER A 7 -3.37 11.96 3.65
CA SER A 7 -4.28 12.03 2.50
C SER A 7 -4.48 10.66 1.84
N VAL A 8 -3.41 9.86 1.69
CA VAL A 8 -3.51 8.50 1.12
C VAL A 8 -4.38 7.61 2.00
N LEU A 9 -4.15 7.61 3.32
CA LEU A 9 -4.96 6.85 4.28
C LEU A 9 -6.43 7.30 4.28
N TYR A 10 -6.67 8.60 4.17
CA TYR A 10 -8.02 9.17 4.10
C TYR A 10 -8.75 8.74 2.82
N GLN A 11 -8.08 8.79 1.67
CA GLN A 11 -8.63 8.31 0.39
C GLN A 11 -8.87 6.80 0.41
N LEU A 12 -7.98 6.01 1.00
CA LEU A 12 -8.17 4.57 1.20
C LEU A 12 -9.37 4.27 2.10
N ALA A 13 -9.57 5.04 3.17
CA ALA A 13 -10.71 4.87 4.07
C ALA A 13 -12.05 5.19 3.39
N LEU A 14 -12.06 6.16 2.46
CA LEU A 14 -13.24 6.48 1.64
C LEU A 14 -13.50 5.43 0.53
N HIS A 15 -12.45 4.74 0.07
CA HIS A 15 -12.50 3.75 -1.00
C HIS A 15 -12.11 2.36 -0.50
N GLN A 16 -13.01 1.73 0.27
CA GLN A 16 -12.79 0.39 0.83
C GLN A 16 -12.43 -0.66 -0.23
N ASP A 17 -12.97 -0.56 -1.45
CA ASP A 17 -12.65 -1.47 -2.57
C ASP A 17 -11.16 -1.39 -2.95
N LYS A 18 -10.60 -0.17 -2.97
CA LYS A 18 -9.17 0.06 -3.23
C LYS A 18 -8.32 -0.42 -2.07
N GLN A 19 -8.79 -0.21 -0.84
CA GLN A 19 -8.12 -0.70 0.36
C GLN A 19 -8.04 -2.23 0.38
N GLU A 20 -9.11 -2.92 0.00
CA GLU A 20 -9.12 -4.38 -0.07
C GLU A 20 -8.18 -4.91 -1.16
N ASN A 21 -8.15 -4.27 -2.34
CA ASN A 21 -7.20 -4.63 -3.40
C ASN A 21 -5.75 -4.43 -2.97
N LEU A 22 -5.45 -3.32 -2.30
CA LEU A 22 -4.12 -3.04 -1.75
C LEU A 22 -3.74 -4.05 -0.66
N TYR A 23 -4.69 -4.40 0.21
CA TYR A 23 -4.47 -5.44 1.23
C TYR A 23 -4.21 -6.82 0.60
N LYS A 24 -4.94 -7.19 -0.45
CA LYS A 24 -4.71 -8.44 -1.20
C LYS A 24 -3.33 -8.45 -1.86
N GLU A 25 -2.91 -7.33 -2.46
CA GLU A 25 -1.57 -7.18 -3.04
C GLU A 25 -0.49 -7.37 -1.97
N VAL A 26 -0.63 -6.66 -0.83
CA VAL A 26 0.30 -6.75 0.30
C VAL A 26 0.32 -8.16 0.87
N ALA A 27 -0.83 -8.79 1.12
CA ALA A 27 -0.92 -10.15 1.65
C ALA A 27 -0.35 -11.20 0.69
N SER A 28 -0.48 -10.97 -0.63
CA SER A 28 0.11 -11.85 -1.64
C SER A 28 1.63 -11.72 -1.70
N ILE A 29 2.17 -10.52 -1.48
CA ILE A 29 3.63 -10.25 -1.50
C ILE A 29 4.28 -10.61 -0.17
N LEU A 30 3.57 -10.41 0.95
CA LEU A 30 4.01 -10.68 2.32
C LEU A 30 3.08 -11.71 2.98
N PRO A 31 3.11 -12.98 2.53
CA PRO A 31 2.21 -14.03 3.00
C PRO A 31 2.52 -14.54 4.42
N LYS A 32 3.70 -14.24 4.97
CA LYS A 32 4.10 -14.60 6.34
C LYS A 32 4.59 -13.36 7.07
N GLY A 33 3.94 -13.05 8.20
CA GLY A 33 4.29 -11.92 9.06
C GLY A 33 5.71 -11.94 9.65
N ASP A 34 6.42 -13.07 9.52
CA ASP A 34 7.80 -13.27 9.96
C ASP A 34 8.84 -13.14 8.82
N MET A 35 8.41 -12.84 7.59
CA MET A 35 9.34 -12.65 6.48
C MET A 35 9.99 -11.28 6.57
N GLN A 36 11.32 -11.22 6.46
CA GLN A 36 12.01 -9.93 6.42
C GLN A 36 11.55 -9.12 5.22
N ILE A 37 11.06 -7.90 5.49
CA ILE A 37 10.63 -6.96 4.47
C ILE A 37 11.86 -6.48 3.70
N ASP A 38 12.19 -7.18 2.62
CA ASP A 38 13.26 -6.78 1.72
C ASP A 38 12.80 -5.67 0.75
N ARG A 39 13.73 -4.87 0.22
CA ARG A 39 13.44 -3.80 -0.76
C ARG A 39 12.72 -4.34 -2.00
N LYS A 40 12.96 -5.60 -2.38
CA LYS A 40 12.27 -6.26 -3.49
C LYS A 40 10.76 -6.34 -3.27
N HIS A 41 10.31 -6.58 -2.04
CA HIS A 41 8.89 -6.61 -1.68
C HIS A 41 8.27 -5.21 -1.79
N LEU A 42 9.00 -4.19 -1.34
CA LEU A 42 8.62 -2.78 -1.49
C LEU A 42 8.53 -2.33 -2.95
N ASP A 43 9.40 -2.84 -3.82
CA ASP A 43 9.30 -2.57 -5.27
C ASP A 43 8.17 -3.34 -5.95
N SER A 44 7.76 -4.49 -5.42
CA SER A 44 6.58 -5.21 -5.92
C SER A 44 5.25 -4.59 -5.49
N LEU A 45 5.23 -3.73 -4.46
CA LEU A 45 4.04 -2.97 -4.03
C LEU A 45 3.75 -1.79 -4.97
N LYS A 46 3.44 -2.11 -6.23
CA LYS A 46 3.20 -1.13 -7.29
C LYS A 46 1.92 -0.35 -7.02
N TYR A 47 0.87 -0.99 -6.50
CA TYR A 47 -0.39 -0.31 -6.23
C TYR A 47 -0.25 0.72 -5.11
N VAL A 48 0.48 0.36 -4.04
CA VAL A 48 0.80 1.29 -2.94
C VAL A 48 1.57 2.51 -3.47
N LYS A 49 2.61 2.29 -4.30
CA LYS A 49 3.35 3.38 -4.95
C LYS A 49 2.45 4.23 -5.85
N ALA A 50 1.54 3.62 -6.61
CA ALA A 50 0.60 4.34 -7.46
C ALA A 50 -0.34 5.23 -6.64
N CYS A 51 -0.97 4.71 -5.57
CA CYS A 51 -1.82 5.49 -4.67
C CYS A 51 -1.09 6.70 -4.08
N ILE A 52 0.16 6.50 -3.63
CA ILE A 52 0.99 7.60 -3.10
C ILE A 52 1.23 8.64 -4.19
N ARG A 53 1.58 8.21 -5.41
CA ARG A 53 1.91 9.08 -6.55
C ARG A 53 0.70 9.80 -7.17
N GLU A 54 -0.50 9.27 -6.95
CA GLU A 54 -1.76 9.86 -7.40
C GLU A 54 -2.30 10.86 -6.37
N THR A 55 -1.87 10.74 -5.11
CA THR A 55 -2.24 11.64 -4.01
C THR A 55 -1.23 12.77 -3.78
N LEU A 56 0.04 12.58 -4.20
CA LEU A 56 1.11 13.58 -4.18
C LEU A 56 1.16 14.38 -5.48
#